data_AF-A0A5C9E4Y5-F1
#
_entry.id   AF-A0A5C9E4Y5-F1
#
_cell.length_a   1.000
_cell.length_b   1.000
_cell.length_c   1.000
_cell.angle_alpha   90.00
_cell.angle_beta   90.00
_cell.angle_gamma   90.00
#
_symmetry.space_group_name_H-M   'P 1'
#
loop_
_entity.id
_entity.type
_entity.pdbx_description
1 polymer ?
#
loop_
_entity_poly.entity_id
_entity_poly.type
_entity_poly.pdbx_seq_one_letter_code
_entity_poly.pdbx_strand_id
1 'polypeptide(L)'
;MGRTVRTFRDAVDYEEKKWMGFRRTLGKKHRNNVDTIFDSARKMADAGTMIVTPRTMEVILFSAILEILERFEIIEEKIESLEGRIKERTE
;
A
#
# COMPACT_ATOMS: atom_id res chain seq x y z
N MET A 1 34.40 3.69 -9.68
CA MET A 1 33.20 3.10 -10.31
C MET A 1 31.99 3.55 -9.52
N GLY A 2 31.20 4.46 -10.09
CA GLY A 2 30.09 5.12 -9.39
C GLY A 2 29.07 4.10 -8.93
N ARG A 3 28.72 4.14 -7.63
CA ARG A 3 27.61 3.36 -7.10
C ARG A 3 26.33 3.88 -7.77
N THR A 4 25.75 3.12 -8.68
CA THR A 4 24.41 3.40 -9.20
C THR A 4 23.48 3.56 -7.99
N VAL A 5 22.89 4.75 -7.84
CA VAL A 5 21.87 4.99 -6.82
C VAL A 5 20.74 4.02 -7.13
N ARG A 6 20.41 3.14 -6.17
CA ARG A 6 19.29 2.21 -6.32
C ARG A 6 18.05 3.01 -6.63
N THR A 7 17.28 2.59 -7.63
CA THR A 7 15.97 3.21 -7.86
C THR A 7 15.10 2.95 -6.65
N PHE A 8 14.07 3.77 -6.45
CA PHE A 8 13.12 3.53 -5.38
C PHE A 8 12.48 2.13 -5.49
N ARG A 9 12.20 1.65 -6.72
CA ARG A 9 11.72 0.28 -6.95
C ARG A 9 12.71 -0.78 -6.48
N ASP A 10 13.99 -0.63 -6.79
CA ASP A 10 15.04 -1.55 -6.30
C ASP A 10 15.13 -1.55 -4.76
N ALA A 11 14.87 -0.41 -4.14
CA ALA A 11 14.83 -0.29 -2.69
C ALA A 11 13.64 -1.06 -2.10
N VAL A 12 12.44 -0.92 -2.69
CA VAL A 12 11.23 -1.66 -2.30
C VAL A 12 11.45 -3.17 -2.43
N ASP A 13 12.00 -3.64 -3.55
CA ASP A 13 12.28 -5.07 -3.76
C ASP A 13 13.35 -5.62 -2.80
N TYR A 14 14.35 -4.80 -2.46
CA TYR A 14 15.33 -5.15 -1.45
C TYR A 14 14.71 -5.27 -0.06
N GLU A 15 13.79 -4.37 0.29
CA GLU A 15 13.10 -4.40 1.57
C GLU A 15 12.15 -5.60 1.63
N GLU A 16 11.35 -5.87 0.60
CA GLU A 16 10.45 -7.05 0.55
C GLU A 16 11.18 -8.36 0.87
N LYS A 17 12.39 -8.54 0.32
CA LYS A 17 13.21 -9.73 0.58
C LYS A 17 13.55 -9.92 2.05
N LYS A 18 13.79 -8.84 2.81
CA LYS A 18 14.04 -8.93 4.26
C LYS A 18 12.81 -9.39 5.02
N TRP A 19 11.62 -9.02 4.55
CA TRP A 19 10.35 -9.34 5.17
C TRP A 19 9.84 -10.74 4.83
N MET A 20 10.44 -11.43 3.85
CA MET A 20 10.03 -12.79 3.47
C MET A 20 10.06 -13.79 4.62
N GLY A 21 11.00 -13.66 5.56
CA GLY A 21 11.06 -14.49 6.77
C GLY A 21 9.84 -14.28 7.66
N PHE A 22 9.53 -13.03 7.98
CA PHE A 22 8.34 -12.64 8.74
C PHE A 22 7.05 -13.05 8.02
N ARG A 23 6.93 -12.74 6.73
CA ARG A 23 5.75 -13.10 5.92
C ARG A 23 5.44 -14.59 5.98
N ARG A 24 6.46 -15.46 5.98
CA ARG A 24 6.27 -16.92 6.01
C ARG A 24 5.64 -17.42 7.31
N THR A 25 5.80 -16.72 8.42
CA THR A 25 5.21 -17.11 9.72
C THR A 25 3.74 -16.69 9.86
N LEU A 26 3.24 -15.86 8.95
CA LEU A 26 1.86 -15.34 8.98
C LEU A 26 0.84 -16.31 8.36
N GLY A 27 -0.40 -16.20 8.83
CA GLY A 27 -1.57 -16.82 8.20
C GLY A 27 -1.87 -16.23 6.82
N LYS A 28 -2.60 -16.97 5.97
CA LYS A 28 -2.87 -16.63 4.56
C LYS A 28 -3.38 -15.20 4.35
N LYS A 29 -4.34 -14.74 5.17
CA LYS A 29 -4.91 -13.39 5.10
C LYS A 29 -3.84 -12.31 5.25
N HIS A 30 -2.99 -12.44 6.27
CA HIS A 30 -1.94 -11.46 6.55
C HIS A 30 -0.80 -11.49 5.53
N ARG A 31 -0.49 -12.66 4.94
CA ARG A 31 0.47 -12.74 3.83
C ARG A 31 0.02 -11.92 2.62
N ASN A 32 -1.24 -12.02 2.23
CA ASN A 32 -1.79 -11.25 1.12
C ASN A 32 -1.76 -9.74 1.40
N ASN A 33 -1.98 -9.33 2.66
CA ASN A 33 -1.89 -7.92 3.04
C ASN A 33 -0.46 -7.40 2.92
N VAL A 34 0.56 -8.20 3.31
CA VAL A 34 1.97 -7.83 3.11
C VAL A 34 2.29 -7.66 1.63
N ASP A 35 1.84 -8.58 0.78
CA ASP A 35 2.04 -8.49 -0.68
C ASP A 35 1.40 -7.21 -1.25
N THR A 36 0.17 -6.90 -0.81
CA THR A 36 -0.55 -5.67 -1.22
C THR A 36 0.23 -4.40 -0.85
N ILE A 37 0.83 -4.37 0.34
CA ILE A 37 1.61 -3.22 0.82
C ILE A 37 2.82 -2.95 -0.09
N PHE A 38 3.56 -3.99 -0.47
CA PHE A 38 4.71 -3.84 -1.38
C PHE A 38 4.27 -3.47 -2.80
N ASP A 39 3.14 -3.98 -3.28
CA ASP A 39 2.58 -3.57 -4.57
C ASP A 39 2.13 -2.11 -4.60
N SER A 40 1.45 -1.62 -3.54
CA SER A 40 1.10 -0.20 -3.43
C SER A 40 2.34 0.69 -3.37
N ALA A 41 3.40 0.28 -2.68
CA ALA A 41 4.67 1.01 -2.68
C ALA A 41 5.28 1.11 -4.09
N ARG A 42 5.24 0.04 -4.90
CA ARG A 42 5.71 0.07 -6.30
C ARG A 42 4.89 1.02 -7.18
N LYS A 43 3.58 1.10 -6.99
CA LYS A 43 2.70 2.04 -7.73
C LYS A 43 3.04 3.50 -7.44
N MET A 44 3.49 3.79 -6.22
CA MET A 44 3.87 5.13 -5.78
C MET A 44 5.36 5.42 -5.93
N ALA A 45 6.08 4.59 -6.70
CA ALA A 45 7.53 4.69 -6.81
C ALA A 45 8.01 6.07 -7.29
N ASP A 46 7.28 6.67 -8.23
CA ASP A 46 7.64 7.98 -8.79
C ASP A 46 7.52 9.07 -7.72
N ALA A 47 6.43 9.06 -6.95
CA ALA A 47 6.24 9.96 -5.80
C ALA A 47 7.29 9.74 -4.70
N GLY A 48 7.70 8.48 -4.48
CA GLY A 48 8.75 8.14 -3.51
C GLY A 48 10.11 8.77 -3.83
N THR A 49 10.42 9.00 -5.11
CA THR A 49 11.68 9.67 -5.51
C THR A 49 11.71 11.16 -5.19
N MET A 50 10.56 11.78 -4.94
CA MET A 50 10.45 13.20 -4.57
C MET A 50 10.80 13.46 -3.10
N ILE A 51 10.89 12.41 -2.28
CA ILE A 51 11.30 12.55 -0.88
C ILE A 51 12.83 12.53 -0.84
N VAL A 52 13.43 13.52 -0.17
CA VAL A 52 14.88 13.77 -0.20
C VAL A 52 15.70 12.60 0.35
N THR A 53 15.19 11.89 1.37
CA THR A 53 15.85 10.69 1.92
C THR A 53 14.89 9.81 2.74
N PRO A 54 13.78 9.31 2.16
CA PRO A 54 12.91 8.44 2.93
C PRO A 54 13.63 7.13 3.21
N ARG A 55 13.45 6.59 4.43
CA ARG A 55 13.73 5.16 4.60
C ARG A 55 12.70 4.38 3.81
N THR A 56 13.11 3.31 3.15
CA THR A 56 12.22 2.50 2.31
C THR A 56 10.94 2.09 3.04
N MET A 57 11.06 1.73 4.33
CA MET A 57 9.92 1.40 5.19
C MET A 57 8.95 2.57 5.39
N GLU A 58 9.41 3.82 5.46
CA GLU A 58 8.54 4.99 5.62
C GLU A 58 7.65 5.15 4.39
N VAL A 59 8.19 4.98 3.18
CA VAL A 59 7.38 5.05 1.96
C VAL A 59 6.43 3.87 1.85
N ILE A 60 6.88 2.66 2.18
CA ILE A 60 6.00 1.47 2.19
C ILE A 60 4.79 1.70 3.11
N LEU A 61 5.02 2.19 4.34
CA LEU A 61 3.96 2.49 5.29
C LEU A 61 3.06 3.62 4.79
N PHE A 62 3.63 4.69 4.24
CA PHE A 62 2.85 5.82 3.73
C PHE A 62 1.97 5.41 2.55
N SER A 63 2.51 4.65 1.60
CA SER A 63 1.75 4.11 0.47
C SER A 63 0.64 3.17 0.90
N ALA A 64 0.90 2.32 1.90
CA ALA A 64 -0.12 1.47 2.48
C ALA A 64 -1.24 2.27 3.13
N ILE A 65 -0.90 3.34 3.86
CA ILE A 65 -1.89 4.23 4.48
C ILE A 65 -2.75 4.90 3.40
N LEU A 66 -2.15 5.44 2.35
CA LEU A 66 -2.88 6.09 1.25
C LEU A 66 -3.86 5.12 0.54
N GLU A 67 -3.42 3.92 0.21
CA GLU A 67 -4.30 2.89 -0.38
C GLU A 67 -5.43 2.48 0.58
N ILE A 68 -5.13 2.39 1.89
CA ILE A 68 -6.14 2.09 2.90
C ILE A 68 -7.18 3.21 2.97
N LEU A 69 -6.76 4.48 2.97
CA LEU A 69 -7.65 5.64 2.99
C LEU A 69 -8.56 5.67 1.75
N GLU A 70 -8.00 5.46 0.55
CA GLU A 70 -8.78 5.38 -0.69
C GLU A 70 -9.83 4.24 -0.64
N ARG A 71 -9.45 3.07 -0.11
CA ARG A 71 -10.39 1.96 0.08
C ARG A 71 -11.47 2.28 1.10
N PHE A 72 -11.14 3.01 2.16
CA PHE A 72 -12.13 3.47 3.13
C PHE A 72 -13.12 4.42 2.48
N GLU A 73 -12.65 5.43 1.74
CA GLU A 73 -13.51 6.38 1.00
C GLU A 73 -14.45 5.63 0.04
N ILE A 74 -13.94 4.69 -0.76
CA ILE A 74 -14.76 3.88 -1.68
C ILE A 74 -15.81 3.05 -0.93
N ILE A 75 -15.49 2.52 0.25
CA ILE A 75 -16.42 1.75 1.05
C ILE A 75 -17.50 2.67 1.64
N GLU A 76 -17.12 3.83 2.15
CA GLU A 76 -18.03 4.84 2.69
C GLU A 76 -19.01 5.32 1.61
N GLU A 77 -18.54 5.67 0.42
CA GLU A 77 -19.39 6.05 -0.73
C GLU A 77 -20.38 4.95 -1.11
N LYS A 78 -19.94 3.68 -1.08
CA LYS A 78 -20.81 2.53 -1.37
C LYS A 78 -21.87 2.35 -0.29
N ILE A 79 -21.51 2.52 0.97
CA ILE A 79 -22.45 2.46 2.08
C ILE A 79 -23.49 3.57 1.91
N GLU A 80 -23.07 4.81 1.69
CA GLU A 80 -23.97 5.95 1.48
C GLU A 80 -24.91 5.72 0.29
N SER A 81 -24.39 5.23 -0.84
CA SER A 81 -25.20 4.88 -2.01
C SER A 81 -26.23 3.78 -1.71
N LEU A 82 -25.85 2.75 -0.97
CA LEU A 82 -26.76 1.66 -0.59
C LEU A 82 -27.82 2.14 0.40
N GLU A 83 -27.44 2.94 1.38
CA GLU A 83 -28.36 3.54 2.36
C GLU A 83 -29.37 4.47 1.68
N GLY A 84 -28.93 5.29 0.73
CA GLY A 84 -29.82 6.13 -0.10
C GLY A 84 -30.85 5.31 -0.87
N ARG A 85 -30.40 4.23 -1.53
CA ARG A 85 -31.30 3.33 -2.28
C ARG A 85 -32.28 2.56 -1.39
N ILE A 86 -31.89 2.23 -0.17
CA ILE A 86 -32.79 1.60 0.80
C ILE A 86 -33.85 2.62 1.24
N LYS A 87 -33.45 3.85 1.53
CA LYS A 87 -34.37 4.93 1.93
C LYS A 87 -35.42 5.20 0.84
N GLU A 88 -35.00 5.35 -0.42
CA GLU A 88 -35.89 5.53 -1.58
C GLU A 88 -36.90 4.39 -1.81
N ARG A 89 -36.63 3.19 -1.32
CA ARG A 89 -37.52 2.03 -1.44
C ARG A 89 -38.49 1.88 -0.27
N THR A 90 -38.21 2.56 0.84
CA THR A 90 -38.96 2.43 2.09
C THR A 90 -39.88 3.65 2.32
N GLU A 91 -39.64 4.75 1.62
CA GLU A 91 -40.53 5.92 1.46
C GLU A 91 -41.52 5.72 0.29
#